data_AF-A0A9E4I7N7-F1
#
_entry.id   AF-A0A9E4I7N7-F1
#
_cell.length_a   1.000
_cell.length_b   1.000
_cell.length_c   1.000
_cell.angle_alpha   90.00
_cell.angle_beta   90.00
_cell.angle_gamma   90.00
#
_symmetry.space_group_name_H-M   'P 1'
#
loop_
_entity.id
_entity.type
_entity.pdbx_description
1 polymer ?
#
loop_
_entity_poly.entity_id
_entity_poly.type
_entity_poly.pdbx_seq_one_letter_code
_entity_poly.pdbx_strand_id
1 'polypeptide(L)'
;ADSRNVLVTAGHTGRSGAGFLLEVSPHGFICADGGRAKNDSGIAGLAIVEEHGLAGGSFDAWTAPIGDAFKAYEIGRVGACNRLAEARGVAVGMPVRDAAMALLLYED
;
A
#
# COMPACT_ATOMS: atom_id res chain seq x y z
N ALA A 1 -7.41 20.17 -1.59
CA ALA A 1 -7.56 18.70 -1.69
C ALA A 1 -7.50 18.14 -0.28
N ASP A 2 -8.13 17.00 -0.03
CA ASP A 2 -8.01 16.31 1.26
C ASP A 2 -6.55 15.96 1.51
N SER A 3 -5.97 16.42 2.62
CA SER A 3 -4.55 16.27 2.94
C SER A 3 -4.28 15.07 3.85
N ARG A 4 -5.33 14.43 4.37
CA ARG A 4 -5.21 13.31 5.32
C ARG A 4 -6.10 12.15 4.88
N ASN A 5 -5.71 11.53 3.77
CA ASN A 5 -6.41 10.39 3.18
C ASN A 5 -5.49 9.19 2.97
N VAL A 6 -6.07 7.99 3.01
CA VAL A 6 -5.37 6.75 2.66
C VAL A 6 -6.07 6.10 1.49
N LEU A 7 -5.32 5.81 0.43
CA LEU A 7 -5.85 5.19 -0.77
C LEU A 7 -5.66 3.68 -0.70
N VAL A 8 -6.76 2.93 -0.71
CA VAL A 8 -6.75 1.48 -0.97
C VAL A 8 -7.23 1.27 -2.39
N THR A 9 -6.36 0.73 -3.25
CA THR A 9 -6.64 0.69 -4.70
C THR A 9 -6.53 -0.72 -5.28
N ALA A 10 -7.37 -0.98 -6.29
CA ALA A 10 -7.26 -2.14 -7.15
C ALA A 10 -6.23 -1.82 -8.25
N GLY A 11 -4.95 -1.94 -7.90
CA GLY A 11 -3.83 -1.58 -8.77
C GLY A 11 -2.53 -2.21 -8.27
N HIS A 12 -1.54 -2.37 -9.15
CA HIS A 12 -0.30 -3.06 -8.81
C HIS A 12 0.68 -2.12 -8.09
N THR A 13 1.38 -2.63 -7.08
CA THR A 13 2.43 -1.91 -6.33
C THR A 13 3.79 -1.94 -7.07
N GLY A 14 3.77 -2.18 -8.37
CA GLY A 14 4.97 -2.23 -9.20
C GLY A 14 5.48 -0.84 -9.58
N ARG A 15 6.60 -0.80 -10.31
CA ARG A 15 7.24 0.45 -10.76
C ARG A 15 6.28 1.38 -11.52
N SER A 16 5.39 0.83 -12.34
CA SER A 16 4.42 1.62 -13.12
C SER A 16 3.40 2.36 -12.24
N GLY A 17 3.06 1.81 -11.07
CA GLY A 17 2.11 2.43 -10.13
C GLY A 17 2.70 3.59 -9.35
N ALA A 18 4.02 3.60 -9.13
CA ALA A 18 4.69 4.60 -8.28
C ALA A 18 4.51 6.03 -8.79
N GLY A 19 4.56 6.25 -10.11
CA GLY A 19 4.39 7.59 -10.69
C GLY A 19 3.04 8.22 -10.32
N PHE A 20 1.96 7.44 -10.41
CA PHE A 20 0.61 7.91 -10.06
C PHE A 20 0.48 8.21 -8.56
N LEU A 21 1.10 7.39 -7.71
CA LEU A 21 1.09 7.59 -6.26
C LEU A 21 1.85 8.85 -5.85
N LEU A 22 2.96 9.15 -6.51
CA LEU A 22 3.74 10.37 -6.28
C LEU A 22 3.03 11.62 -6.78
N GLU A 23 2.31 11.53 -7.91
CA GLU A 23 1.52 12.64 -8.43
C GLU A 23 0.37 13.02 -7.50
N VAL A 24 -0.31 12.02 -6.92
CA VAL A 24 -1.42 12.24 -5.99
C VAL A 24 -0.93 12.56 -4.57
N SER A 25 0.17 11.95 -4.14
CA SER A 25 0.81 12.10 -2.83
C SER A 25 -0.18 11.98 -1.64
N PRO A 26 -0.90 10.86 -1.48
CA PRO A 26 -1.82 10.66 -0.37
C PRO A 26 -1.08 10.60 0.98
N HIS A 27 -1.81 10.66 2.09
CA HIS A 27 -1.21 10.49 3.42
C HIS A 27 -0.66 9.06 3.60
N GLY A 28 -1.27 8.08 2.94
CA GLY A 28 -0.69 6.75 2.74
C GLY A 28 -1.43 5.96 1.67
N PHE A 29 -0.91 4.80 1.28
CA PHE A 29 -1.59 3.95 0.31
C PHE A 29 -1.39 2.45 0.57
N ILE A 30 -2.32 1.65 0.04
CA ILE A 30 -2.24 0.19 -0.05
C ILE A 30 -2.71 -0.26 -1.44
N CYS A 31 -1.86 -0.99 -2.16
CA CYS A 31 -2.13 -1.51 -3.51
C CYS A 31 -1.97 -3.05 -3.55
N ALA A 32 -2.32 -3.73 -4.63
CA ALA A 32 -2.08 -5.17 -4.74
C ALA A 32 -0.59 -5.48 -5.00
N ASP A 33 -0.05 -6.55 -4.42
CA ASP A 33 1.33 -6.98 -4.70
C ASP A 33 1.47 -7.80 -6.01
N GLY A 34 0.35 -8.23 -6.60
CA GLY A 34 0.33 -9.08 -7.79
C GLY A 34 1.01 -10.43 -7.57
N GLY A 35 1.06 -10.93 -6.33
CA GLY A 35 1.84 -12.11 -5.95
C GLY A 35 3.35 -11.86 -5.99
N ARG A 36 3.77 -10.61 -5.81
CA ARG A 36 5.16 -10.08 -5.87
C ARG A 36 5.86 -10.19 -7.22
N ALA A 37 5.40 -11.09 -8.11
CA ALA A 37 6.00 -11.38 -9.41
C ALA A 37 7.50 -11.74 -9.33
N LYS A 38 8.16 -11.90 -10.49
CA LYS A 38 9.57 -12.27 -10.54
C LYS A 38 10.44 -11.15 -9.94
N ASN A 39 11.40 -11.53 -9.09
CA ASN A 39 12.34 -10.61 -8.45
C ASN A 39 11.66 -9.45 -7.71
N ASP A 40 10.49 -9.70 -7.09
CA ASP A 40 9.72 -8.68 -6.37
C ASP A 40 9.27 -7.47 -7.22
N SER A 41 9.18 -7.64 -8.54
CA SER A 41 8.74 -6.59 -9.46
C SER A 41 7.33 -6.06 -9.19
N GLY A 42 6.45 -6.86 -8.58
CA GLY A 42 5.07 -6.50 -8.20
C GLY A 42 4.98 -5.55 -7.00
N ILE A 43 6.06 -5.41 -6.22
CA ILE A 43 6.16 -4.49 -5.08
C ILE A 43 7.28 -3.46 -5.23
N ALA A 44 7.97 -3.44 -6.37
CA ALA A 44 9.10 -2.54 -6.62
C ALA A 44 8.76 -1.04 -6.48
N GLY A 45 7.48 -0.67 -6.54
CA GLY A 45 7.02 0.70 -6.29
C GLY A 45 7.20 1.14 -4.83
N LEU A 46 7.22 0.22 -3.86
CA LEU A 46 7.40 0.53 -2.44
C LEU A 46 8.75 1.21 -2.13
N ALA A 47 9.81 0.78 -2.80
CA ALA A 47 11.13 1.42 -2.66
C ALA A 47 11.14 2.82 -3.30
N ILE A 48 10.53 2.95 -4.48
CA ILE A 48 10.49 4.21 -5.25
C ILE A 48 9.74 5.30 -4.47
N VAL A 49 8.57 4.97 -3.91
CA VAL A 49 7.77 5.94 -3.14
C VAL A 49 8.40 6.25 -1.78
N GLU A 50 9.14 5.31 -1.18
CA GLU A 50 9.88 5.53 0.06
C GLU A 50 10.99 6.58 -0.12
N GLU A 51 11.72 6.55 -1.24
CA GLU A 51 12.73 7.57 -1.58
C GLU A 51 12.16 9.00 -1.63
N HIS A 52 10.85 9.12 -1.78
CA HIS A 52 10.12 10.40 -1.83
C HIS A 52 9.31 10.70 -0.56
N GLY A 53 9.50 9.92 0.51
CA GLY A 53 8.83 10.15 1.80
C GLY A 53 7.38 9.67 1.86
N LEU A 54 6.90 8.91 0.89
CA LEU A 54 5.53 8.43 0.85
C LEU A 54 5.40 7.05 1.52
N ALA A 55 4.66 7.00 2.63
CA ALA A 55 4.37 5.76 3.33
C ALA A 55 3.34 4.91 2.58
N GLY A 56 3.62 3.62 2.40
CA GLY A 56 2.64 2.72 1.83
C GLY A 56 3.00 1.25 1.91
N GLY A 57 2.03 0.44 1.52
CA GLY A 57 2.16 -1.00 1.49
C GLY A 57 1.42 -1.62 0.33
N SER A 58 1.42 -2.94 0.33
CA SER A 58 0.66 -3.76 -0.58
C SER A 58 -0.16 -4.78 0.20
N PHE A 59 -1.32 -5.16 -0.33
CA PHE A 59 -2.05 -6.35 0.10
C PHE A 59 -1.62 -7.58 -0.70
N ASP A 60 -1.59 -8.71 -0.02
CA ASP A 60 -1.28 -10.03 -0.58
C ASP A 60 -2.43 -10.47 -1.51
N ALA A 61 -2.12 -10.60 -2.79
CA ALA A 61 -3.06 -11.03 -3.83
C ALA A 61 -3.67 -12.43 -3.58
N TRP A 62 -3.10 -13.23 -2.68
CA TRP A 62 -3.67 -14.52 -2.26
C TRP A 62 -4.76 -14.39 -1.19
N THR A 63 -4.92 -13.21 -0.60
CA THR A 63 -5.92 -12.97 0.47
C THR A 63 -7.16 -12.24 -0.03
N ALA A 64 -7.06 -11.51 -1.15
CA ALA A 64 -8.18 -10.80 -1.75
C ALA A 64 -7.99 -10.63 -3.28
N PRO A 65 -9.08 -10.43 -4.05
CA PRO A 65 -8.97 -10.23 -5.50
C PRO A 65 -8.25 -8.92 -5.85
N ILE A 66 -7.23 -8.99 -6.71
CA ILE A 66 -6.43 -7.83 -7.16
C ILE A 66 -7.30 -6.69 -7.73
N GLY A 67 -8.38 -7.05 -8.43
CA GLY A 67 -9.29 -6.11 -9.09
C GLY A 67 -10.38 -5.52 -8.20
N ASP A 68 -10.39 -5.83 -6.89
CA ASP A 68 -11.46 -5.43 -5.97
C ASP A 68 -10.89 -4.83 -4.69
N ALA A 69 -10.77 -3.50 -4.69
CA ALA A 69 -10.24 -2.74 -3.55
C ALA A 69 -11.13 -2.81 -2.31
N PHE A 70 -12.45 -2.95 -2.49
CA PHE A 70 -13.39 -3.05 -1.38
C PHE A 70 -13.21 -4.38 -0.67
N LYS A 71 -13.12 -5.50 -1.42
CA LYS A 71 -12.75 -6.78 -0.81
C LYS A 71 -11.35 -6.77 -0.21
N ALA A 72 -10.37 -6.15 -0.87
CA ALA A 72 -9.04 -6.02 -0.31
C ALA A 72 -9.08 -5.30 1.04
N TYR A 73 -9.86 -4.22 1.16
CA TYR A 73 -10.05 -3.52 2.42
C TYR A 73 -10.75 -4.38 3.49
N GLU A 74 -11.81 -5.10 3.11
CA GLU A 74 -12.63 -5.90 4.04
C GLU A 74 -11.92 -7.15 4.56
N ILE A 75 -11.23 -7.89 3.69
CA ILE A 75 -10.70 -9.24 4.00
C ILE A 75 -9.22 -9.43 3.69
N GLY A 76 -8.61 -8.49 2.96
CA GLY A 76 -7.21 -8.59 2.55
C GLY A 76 -6.25 -8.44 3.73
N ARG A 77 -5.02 -8.93 3.52
CA ARG A 77 -3.91 -8.76 4.46
C ARG A 77 -2.73 -8.08 3.77
N VAL A 78 -1.95 -7.34 4.54
CA VAL A 78 -0.71 -6.71 4.07
C VAL A 78 0.29 -7.80 3.65
N GLY A 79 0.77 -7.73 2.41
CA GLY A 79 1.80 -8.62 1.87
C GLY A 79 3.22 -8.03 1.93
N ALA A 80 3.34 -6.70 1.84
CA ALA A 80 4.58 -5.96 2.03
C ALA A 80 4.28 -4.51 2.46
N CYS A 81 5.22 -3.86 3.11
CA CYS A 81 5.16 -2.44 3.44
C CYS A 81 6.56 -1.84 3.38
N ASN A 82 6.65 -0.54 3.12
CA ASN A 82 7.91 0.19 3.18
C ASN A 82 8.21 0.61 4.63
N ARG A 83 9.45 1.01 4.92
CA ARG A 83 9.93 1.36 6.27
C ARG A 83 9.17 2.54 6.86
N LEU A 84 8.70 3.45 6.01
CA LEU A 84 7.86 4.57 6.45
C LEU A 84 6.50 4.07 6.95
N ALA A 85 5.85 3.16 6.24
CA ALA A 85 4.61 2.54 6.70
C ALA A 85 4.82 1.68 7.96
N GLU A 86 5.94 0.96 8.06
CA GLU A 86 6.31 0.22 9.28
C GLU A 86 6.44 1.15 10.49
N ALA A 87 7.09 2.30 10.33
CA ALA A 87 7.19 3.32 11.38
C ALA A 87 5.82 3.88 11.81
N ARG A 88 4.81 3.80 10.93
CA ARG A 88 3.41 4.17 11.21
C ARG A 88 2.57 3.01 11.77
N GLY A 89 3.19 1.87 12.08
CA GLY A 89 2.55 0.72 12.71
C GLY A 89 1.98 -0.30 11.73
N VAL A 90 2.23 -0.18 10.43
CA VAL A 90 1.85 -1.21 9.45
C VAL A 90 2.78 -2.42 9.58
N ALA A 91 2.21 -3.63 9.53
CA ALA A 91 2.98 -4.87 9.54
C ALA A 91 2.45 -5.88 8.52
N VAL A 92 3.34 -6.70 7.96
CA VAL A 92 2.96 -7.85 7.10
C VAL A 92 2.02 -8.78 7.86
N GLY A 93 0.96 -9.24 7.20
CA GLY A 93 -0.10 -10.07 7.76
C GLY A 93 -1.21 -9.31 8.46
N MET A 94 -1.05 -8.01 8.73
CA MET A 94 -2.09 -7.14 9.29
C MET A 94 -3.29 -7.05 8.34
N PRO A 95 -4.55 -7.01 8.84
CA PRO A 95 -5.71 -6.71 7.99
C PRO A 95 -5.53 -5.36 7.28
N VAL A 96 -5.88 -5.28 5.99
CA VAL A 96 -5.72 -4.05 5.19
C VAL A 96 -6.47 -2.87 5.83
N ARG A 97 -7.66 -3.13 6.39
CA ARG A 97 -8.43 -2.13 7.13
C ARG A 97 -7.64 -1.53 8.29
N ASP A 98 -6.98 -2.35 9.08
CA ASP A 98 -6.22 -1.90 10.25
C ASP A 98 -4.96 -1.14 9.82
N ALA A 99 -4.28 -1.61 8.77
CA ALA A 99 -3.14 -0.92 8.18
C ALA A 99 -3.52 0.46 7.62
N ALA A 100 -4.66 0.55 6.93
CA ALA A 100 -5.17 1.81 6.41
C ALA A 100 -5.48 2.80 7.56
N MET A 101 -6.05 2.32 8.65
CA MET A 101 -6.29 3.14 9.85
C MET A 101 -4.99 3.57 10.53
N ALA A 102 -4.00 2.69 10.63
CA ALA A 102 -2.69 3.01 11.19
C ALA A 102 -2.00 4.13 10.39
N LEU A 103 -2.01 4.03 9.05
CA LEU A 103 -1.52 5.08 8.16
C LEU A 103 -2.27 6.40 8.35
N LEU A 104 -3.61 6.34 8.43
CA LEU A 104 -4.47 7.52 8.54
C LEU A 104 -4.25 8.28 9.85
N LEU A 105 -4.20 7.54 10.96
CA LEU A 105 -4.14 8.08 12.33
C LEU A 105 -2.75 8.52 12.74
N TYR A 106 -1.70 8.16 12.00
CA TYR A 106 -0.34 8.63 12.28
C TYR A 106 -0.28 10.17 12.21
N GLU A 107 0.30 10.76 13.25
CA GLU A 107 0.60 12.19 13.36
C GLU A 107 2.12 12.35 13.39
N ASP A 108 2.63 13.31 12.59
CA ASP A 108 4.06 13.56 12.43
C ASP A 108 4.74 14.10 13.70
#